data_AF-V7HUE4-F1
#
_entry.id   AF-V7HUE4-F1
#
_cell.length_a   1.000
_cell.length_b   1.000
_cell.length_c   1.000
_cell.angle_alpha   90.00
_cell.angle_beta   90.00
_cell.angle_gamma   90.00
#
_symmetry.space_group_name_H-M   'P 1'
#
loop_
_entity.id
_entity.type
_entity.pdbx_description
1 polymer ?
#
loop_
_entity_poly.entity_id
_entity_poly.type
_entity_poly.pdbx_seq_one_letter_code
_entity_poly.pdbx_strand_id
1 'polypeptide(L)'
;MEKEYYVSRAKLYSDEAQRAITYINNGDEQYSHLIYQNLCKSFRLELKVLKDDVPLYRQMLVEFNEQVANHNDILTNLVWIRARARQFE
;
A
#
# COMPACT_ATOMS: atom_id res chain seq x y z
N MET A 1 5.60 -20.77 -4.25
CA MET A 1 5.56 -19.83 -5.39
C MET A 1 4.57 -18.69 -5.15
N GLU A 2 3.29 -18.96 -4.85
CA GLU A 2 2.30 -17.88 -4.58
C GLU A 2 2.57 -17.10 -3.28
N LYS A 3 2.96 -17.78 -2.19
CA LYS A 3 3.31 -17.09 -0.93
C LYS A 3 4.44 -16.07 -1.10
N GLU A 4 5.53 -16.45 -1.77
CA GLU A 4 6.69 -15.58 -2.03
C GLU A 4 6.31 -14.36 -2.88
N TYR A 5 5.39 -14.55 -3.85
CA TYR A 5 4.84 -13.44 -4.62
C TYR A 5 4.15 -12.44 -3.70
N TYR A 6 3.22 -12.88 -2.84
CA TYR A 6 2.48 -11.96 -1.96
C TYR A 6 3.38 -11.23 -0.96
N VAL A 7 4.38 -11.92 -0.39
CA VAL A 7 5.37 -11.31 0.49
C VAL A 7 6.18 -10.25 -0.28
N SER A 8 6.58 -10.56 -1.50
CA SER A 8 7.29 -9.61 -2.37
C SER A 8 6.42 -8.39 -2.72
N ARG A 9 5.11 -8.59 -2.95
CA ARG A 9 4.16 -7.50 -3.22
C ARG A 9 3.93 -6.63 -1.99
N ALA A 10 3.74 -7.22 -0.82
CA ALA A 10 3.63 -6.47 0.43
C ALA A 10 4.89 -5.62 0.69
N LYS A 11 6.08 -6.19 0.48
CA LYS A 11 7.34 -5.44 0.56
C LYS A 11 7.37 -4.26 -0.41
N LEU A 12 6.95 -4.45 -1.66
CA LEU A 12 6.87 -3.35 -2.64
C LEU A 12 5.95 -2.22 -2.15
N TYR A 13 4.80 -2.55 -1.56
CA TYR A 13 3.89 -1.53 -0.99
C TYR A 13 4.51 -0.78 0.18
N SER A 14 5.25 -1.47 1.05
CA SER A 14 6.03 -0.82 2.12
C SER A 14 7.09 0.14 1.54
N ASP A 15 7.82 -0.29 0.51
CA ASP A 15 8.91 0.49 -0.07
C ASP A 15 8.40 1.72 -0.83
N GLU A 16 7.32 1.59 -1.60
CA GLU A 16 6.67 2.72 -2.28
C GLU A 16 6.07 3.72 -1.28
N ALA A 17 5.45 3.23 -0.20
CA ALA A 17 4.94 4.10 0.85
C ALA A 17 6.08 4.86 1.55
N GLN A 18 7.20 4.18 1.84
CA GLN A 18 8.39 4.83 2.37
C GLN A 18 8.96 5.87 1.41
N ARG A 19 8.98 5.60 0.11
CA ARG A 19 9.45 6.54 -0.91
C ARG A 19 8.60 7.81 -0.93
N ALA A 20 7.28 7.70 -0.92
CA ALA A 20 6.37 8.84 -0.86
C ALA A 20 6.56 9.67 0.42
N ILE A 21 6.75 9.02 1.58
CA ILE A 21 7.07 9.69 2.85
C ILE A 21 8.37 10.50 2.73
N THR A 22 9.40 9.94 2.11
CA THR A 22 10.67 10.66 1.89
C THR A 22 10.48 11.91 1.04
N TYR A 23 9.65 11.87 0.00
CA TYR A 23 9.34 13.05 -0.81
C TYR A 23 8.60 14.13 -0.01
N ILE A 24 7.63 13.76 0.85
CA ILE A 24 6.95 14.70 1.78
C ILE A 24 7.99 15.38 2.68
N ASN A 25 8.87 14.59 3.29
CA ASN A 25 9.89 15.12 4.21
C ASN A 25 10.89 16.06 3.53
N ASN A 26 11.09 15.91 2.21
CA ASN A 26 11.96 16.77 1.41
C ASN A 26 11.23 18.00 0.83
N GLY A 27 9.94 18.18 1.12
CA GLY A 27 9.13 19.29 0.62
C GLY A 27 8.61 19.10 -0.81
N ASP A 28 8.70 17.88 -1.36
CA ASP A 28 8.23 17.54 -2.70
C ASP A 28 6.90 16.79 -2.65
N GLU A 29 5.85 17.54 -2.32
CA GLU A 29 4.50 16.99 -2.15
C GLU A 29 3.90 16.48 -3.47
N GLN A 30 4.28 17.06 -4.62
CA GLN A 30 3.76 16.66 -5.93
C GLN A 30 4.20 15.24 -6.28
N TYR A 31 5.49 14.93 -6.14
CA TYR A 31 5.98 13.59 -6.41
C TYR A 31 5.43 12.57 -5.40
N SER A 32 5.31 12.96 -4.12
CA SER A 32 4.65 12.10 -3.13
C SER A 32 3.21 11.77 -3.51
N HIS A 33 2.44 12.79 -3.92
CA HIS A 33 1.05 12.62 -4.32
C HIS A 33 0.91 11.65 -5.51
N LEU A 34 1.81 11.76 -6.50
CA LEU A 34 1.86 10.86 -7.64
C LEU A 34 2.12 9.40 -7.21
N ILE A 35 3.08 9.18 -6.32
CA ILE A 35 3.39 7.84 -5.80
C ILE A 35 2.20 7.29 -5.02
N TYR A 36 1.59 8.10 -4.16
CA TYR A 36 0.42 7.71 -3.38
C TYR A 36 -0.78 7.30 -4.26
N GLN A 37 -1.09 8.09 -5.30
CA GLN A 37 -2.14 7.75 -6.26
C GLN A 37 -1.86 6.43 -6.98
N ASN A 38 -0.63 6.22 -7.43
CA ASN A 38 -0.22 4.99 -8.08
C ASN A 38 -0.32 3.78 -7.14
N LEU A 39 0.13 3.92 -5.89
CA LEU A 39 0.03 2.91 -4.85
C LEU A 39 -1.44 2.49 -4.64
N CYS A 40 -2.33 3.49 -4.49
CA CYS A 40 -3.78 3.28 -4.34
C CYS A 40 -4.38 2.53 -5.52
N LYS A 41 -4.01 2.91 -6.74
CA LYS A 41 -4.46 2.24 -7.95
C LYS A 41 -3.97 0.80 -8.00
N SER A 42 -2.72 0.54 -7.62
CA SER A 42 -2.12 -0.80 -7.64
C SER A 42 -2.84 -1.78 -6.73
N PHE A 43 -3.02 -1.47 -5.45
CA PHE A 43 -3.68 -2.41 -4.54
C PHE A 43 -5.18 -2.61 -4.85
N ARG A 44 -5.85 -1.59 -5.41
CA ARG A 44 -7.25 -1.70 -5.88
C ARG A 44 -7.38 -2.63 -7.08
N LEU A 45 -6.49 -2.50 -8.06
CA LEU A 45 -6.47 -3.37 -9.23
C LEU A 45 -6.17 -4.81 -8.82
N GLU A 46 -5.20 -4.99 -7.92
CA GLU A 46 -4.83 -6.32 -7.46
C GLU A 46 -5.97 -6.98 -6.67
N LEU A 47 -6.63 -6.25 -5.76
CA LEU A 47 -7.80 -6.76 -5.03
C LEU A 47 -8.94 -7.19 -5.97
N LYS A 48 -9.13 -6.50 -7.10
CA LYS A 48 -10.18 -6.84 -8.08
C LYS A 48 -9.92 -8.15 -8.82
N VAL A 49 -8.65 -8.50 -9.03
CA VAL A 49 -8.26 -9.72 -9.79
C VAL A 49 -7.85 -10.88 -8.88
N LEU A 50 -7.68 -10.61 -7.58
CA LEU A 50 -7.28 -11.60 -6.60
C LEU A 50 -8.39 -12.65 -6.42
N LYS A 51 -8.00 -13.92 -6.43
CA LYS A 51 -8.88 -15.03 -6.08
C LYS A 51 -9.08 -15.10 -4.56
N ASP A 52 -10.16 -15.73 -4.13
CA ASP A 52 -10.53 -15.84 -2.71
C ASP A 52 -9.70 -16.89 -1.93
N ASP A 53 -8.82 -17.64 -2.60
CA ASP A 53 -7.97 -18.69 -2.01
C ASP A 53 -6.75 -18.13 -1.23
N VAL A 54 -6.56 -16.81 -1.20
CA VAL A 54 -5.44 -16.13 -0.50
C VAL A 54 -5.93 -15.11 0.54
N PRO A 55 -6.61 -15.58 1.60
CA PRO A 55 -7.42 -14.75 2.49
C PRO A 55 -6.63 -13.66 3.22
N LEU A 56 -5.41 -13.94 3.69
CA LEU A 56 -4.60 -12.98 4.45
C LEU A 56 -4.11 -11.82 3.59
N TYR A 57 -3.65 -12.11 2.36
CA TYR A 57 -3.20 -11.07 1.44
C TYR A 57 -4.36 -10.21 0.97
N ARG A 58 -5.49 -10.86 0.62
CA ARG A 58 -6.73 -10.18 0.28
C ARG A 58 -7.19 -9.24 1.39
N GLN A 59 -7.18 -9.72 2.64
CA GLN A 59 -7.55 -8.94 3.81
C GLN A 59 -6.67 -7.69 3.94
N MET A 60 -5.35 -7.82 3.80
CA MET A 60 -4.45 -6.67 3.82
C MET A 60 -4.82 -5.61 2.76
N LEU A 61 -5.15 -6.02 1.52
CA LEU A 61 -5.57 -5.06 0.47
C LEU A 61 -6.95 -4.43 0.75
N VAL A 62 -7.84 -5.13 1.44
CA VAL A 62 -9.12 -4.56 1.91
C VAL A 62 -8.84 -3.48 2.95
N GLU A 63 -8.02 -3.78 3.96
CA GLU A 63 -7.68 -2.82 5.01
C GLU A 63 -6.96 -1.58 4.43
N PHE A 64 -6.14 -1.74 3.39
CA PHE A 64 -5.55 -0.60 2.66
C PHE A 64 -6.63 0.31 2.05
N ASN A 65 -7.65 -0.28 1.44
CA ASN A 65 -8.76 0.49 0.85
C ASN A 65 -9.58 1.21 1.91
N GLU A 66 -9.87 0.54 3.03
CA GLU A 66 -10.61 1.12 4.15
C GLU A 66 -9.83 2.28 4.78
N GLN A 67 -8.52 2.11 5.00
CA GLN A 67 -7.66 3.18 5.51
C GLN A 67 -7.74 4.43 4.64
N VAL A 68 -7.59 4.27 3.32
CA VAL A 68 -7.64 5.37 2.36
C VAL A 68 -9.03 5.99 2.21
N ALA A 69 -10.11 5.21 2.37
CA ALA A 69 -11.47 5.73 2.31
C ALA A 69 -11.85 6.55 3.56
N ASN A 70 -11.30 6.18 4.73
CA ASN A 70 -11.66 6.78 6.01
C ASN A 70 -10.75 7.95 6.42
N HIS A 71 -9.62 8.16 5.74
CA HIS A 71 -8.65 9.20 6.10
C HIS A 71 -8.23 10.02 4.88
N ASN A 72 -8.37 11.34 4.98
CA ASN A 72 -8.02 12.27 3.90
C ASN A 72 -6.53 12.69 3.91
N ASP A 73 -5.79 12.39 4.98
CA ASP A 73 -4.38 12.76 5.11
C ASP A 73 -3.45 11.71 4.48
N ILE A 74 -2.66 12.15 3.50
CA ILE A 74 -1.77 11.27 2.72
C ILE A 74 -0.66 10.70 3.60
N LEU A 75 -0.05 11.53 4.46
CA LEU A 75 1.06 11.07 5.30
C LEU A 75 0.61 9.98 6.27
N THR A 76 -0.55 10.17 6.91
CA THR A 76 -1.18 9.18 7.79
C THR A 76 -1.43 7.87 7.06
N ASN A 77 -2.00 7.94 5.85
CA ASN A 77 -2.23 6.74 5.04
C ASN A 77 -0.94 6.03 4.64
N LEU A 78 0.09 6.76 4.21
CA LEU A 78 1.37 6.19 3.84
C LEU A 78 2.07 5.51 5.03
N VAL A 79 2.08 6.16 6.20
CA VAL A 79 2.68 5.60 7.42
C VAL A 79 1.97 4.31 7.82
N TRP A 80 0.65 4.31 7.78
CA TRP A 80 -0.17 3.15 8.12
C TRP A 80 0.04 1.99 7.13
N ILE A 81 -0.05 2.27 5.82
CA ILE A 81 0.15 1.27 4.75
C ILE A 81 1.53 0.63 4.88
N ARG A 82 2.58 1.43 5.07
CA ARG A 82 3.94 0.94 5.27
C ARG A 82 4.04 0.00 6.47
N ALA A 83 3.47 0.40 7.61
CA ALA A 83 3.52 -0.41 8.83
C ALA A 83 2.76 -1.74 8.65
N ARG A 84 1.57 -1.67 8.05
CA ARG A 84 0.72 -2.85 7.83
C ARG A 84 1.35 -3.82 6.83
N ALA A 85 1.91 -3.31 5.73
CA ALA A 85 2.61 -4.11 4.73
C ALA A 85 3.79 -4.89 5.30
N ARG A 86 4.53 -4.30 6.25
CA ARG A 86 5.67 -4.95 6.92
C ARG A 86 5.29 -6.11 7.84
N GLN A 87 4.03 -6.17 8.27
CA GLN A 87 3.54 -7.28 9.11
C GLN A 87 3.19 -8.53 8.28
N PHE A 88 3.30 -8.46 6.95
CA PHE A 88 3.00 -9.57 6.06
C PHE A 88 4.29 -10.32 5.69
N GLU A 89 4.53 -11.47 6.33
CA GLU A 89 5.73 -12.34 6.20
C GLU A 89 5.39 -13.81 5.81
#